data_AF-A0A024UMR9-F1
#
_entry.id   AF-A0A024UMR9-F1
#
_cell.length_a   1.000
_cell.length_b   1.000
_cell.length_c   1.000
_cell.angle_alpha   90.00
_cell.angle_beta   90.00
_cell.angle_gamma   90.00
#
_symmetry.space_group_name_H-M   'P 1'
#
loop_
_entity.id
_entity.type
_entity.pdbx_description
1 polymer ?
#
loop_
_entity_poly.entity_id
_entity_poly.type
_entity_poly.pdbx_seq_one_letter_code
_entity_poly.pdbx_strand_id
1 'polypeptide(L)'
;MTVPSADCGETVVLEDGGVNEGAAFEATNYEDEDDEDVELEGGDMEVELGFLGEKEVHLHGPYGDWDGGKVGGSPVWLHPNTHVDVKCNGCDKSMSFLLQIYCPLDHPDQAFHRSLYLFCCRTSDCARLGHARVFRCQLPQDNLFYANHEDVNYRPLDHVDRSLKRCALCGLKAMFSCSACHVAHYCSKEHQKDHWKHGHKQDCPQCLALQELFEDVEHATTLEDNGSKYLFPEYAIHIDPEPASSVAQNTTEAKMMEAFERGMASTNQDLAQLQCVMQPNLPDGSPRTKTRTCLRTTRRLIFRKRICRHCWGRLRQSTRRTWPF
;
A
#
# COMPACT_ATOMS: atom_id res chain seq x y z
N MET A 1 -19.99 57.93 -10.58
CA MET A 1 -19.19 56.81 -11.11
C MET A 1 -19.82 55.53 -10.57
N THR A 2 -20.30 54.72 -11.49
CA THR A 2 -21.24 53.60 -11.30
C THR A 2 -20.53 52.32 -10.87
N VAL A 3 -21.18 51.58 -9.98
CA VAL A 3 -20.95 50.14 -9.66
C VAL A 3 -21.19 49.29 -10.93
N PRO A 4 -20.61 48.07 -11.06
CA PRO A 4 -21.31 46.91 -10.49
C PRO A 4 -20.45 45.74 -9.98
N SER A 5 -21.09 44.98 -9.09
CA SER A 5 -20.87 43.56 -8.77
C SER A 5 -21.57 42.65 -9.81
N ALA A 6 -21.04 41.44 -10.01
CA ALA A 6 -21.71 40.18 -10.41
C ALA A 6 -20.63 39.09 -10.28
N ASP A 7 -20.69 38.04 -9.47
CA ASP A 7 -21.70 36.98 -9.21
C ASP A 7 -21.95 35.99 -10.37
N CYS A 8 -21.93 34.74 -9.91
CA CYS A 8 -22.17 33.38 -10.41
C CYS A 8 -22.66 33.04 -11.82
N GLY A 9 -22.41 31.76 -12.15
CA GLY A 9 -23.30 30.90 -12.95
C GLY A 9 -22.74 30.53 -14.32
N GLU A 10 -22.38 29.27 -14.54
CA GLU A 10 -23.17 28.30 -15.33
C GLU A 10 -22.64 28.27 -16.79
N THR A 11 -22.59 27.21 -17.60
CA THR A 11 -23.30 25.94 -17.65
C THR A 11 -22.49 24.99 -18.54
N VAL A 12 -22.64 23.69 -18.29
CA VAL A 12 -22.19 22.59 -19.15
C VAL A 12 -23.04 22.59 -20.42
N VAL A 13 -22.45 22.53 -21.61
CA VAL A 13 -23.17 22.29 -22.87
C VAL A 13 -22.73 20.95 -23.44
N LEU A 14 -23.67 20.01 -23.45
CA LEU A 14 -23.65 18.77 -24.22
C LEU A 14 -24.30 19.09 -25.59
N GLU A 15 -23.64 18.73 -26.69
CA GLU A 15 -24.29 18.72 -28.01
C GLU A 15 -24.34 17.28 -28.54
N ASP A 16 -25.58 16.86 -28.84
CA ASP A 16 -25.97 15.58 -29.40
C ASP A 16 -25.72 15.48 -30.91
N GLY A 17 -25.58 14.25 -31.38
CA GLY A 17 -25.21 13.90 -32.75
C GLY A 17 -26.23 14.22 -33.84
N GLY A 18 -25.69 14.44 -35.04
CA GLY A 18 -26.40 14.48 -36.31
C GLY A 18 -25.70 13.61 -37.35
N VAL A 19 -26.44 12.65 -37.89
CA VAL A 19 -26.04 11.71 -38.94
C VAL A 19 -25.82 12.47 -40.26
N ASN A 20 -24.73 12.20 -40.97
CA ASN A 20 -24.63 12.52 -42.39
C ASN A 20 -23.92 11.40 -43.15
N GLU A 21 -24.66 10.73 -44.03
CA GLU A 21 -24.19 9.71 -44.95
C GLU A 21 -23.59 10.37 -46.20
N GLY A 22 -22.47 9.85 -46.68
CA GLY A 22 -22.05 10.02 -48.08
C GLY A 22 -20.86 10.94 -48.31
N ALA A 23 -19.65 10.45 -48.08
CA ALA A 23 -18.48 10.83 -48.88
C ALA A 23 -17.50 9.65 -48.98
N ALA A 24 -16.99 9.48 -50.19
CA ALA A 24 -16.31 8.31 -50.72
C ALA A 24 -15.12 7.81 -49.88
N PHE A 25 -15.07 6.47 -49.81
CA PHE A 25 -14.01 5.61 -49.33
C PHE A 25 -12.73 5.77 -50.17
N GLU A 26 -11.68 6.35 -49.60
CA GLU A 26 -10.31 6.14 -50.04
C GLU A 26 -9.65 5.13 -49.09
N ALA A 27 -9.40 3.92 -49.61
CA ALA A 27 -8.67 2.88 -48.90
C ALA A 27 -7.20 3.26 -48.81
N THR A 28 -6.79 3.85 -47.70
CA THR A 28 -5.38 3.84 -47.30
C THR A 28 -5.07 2.45 -46.79
N ASN A 29 -4.36 1.65 -47.62
CA ASN A 29 -3.58 0.50 -47.18
C ASN A 29 -2.62 0.99 -46.09
N TYR A 30 -3.01 0.82 -44.83
CA TYR A 30 -2.04 0.72 -43.75
C TYR A 30 -1.62 -0.75 -43.74
N GLU A 31 -0.42 -1.00 -44.26
CA GLU A 31 0.25 -2.26 -44.09
C GLU A 31 0.42 -2.46 -42.58
N ASP A 32 -0.25 -3.49 -42.06
CA ASP A 32 -0.08 -4.02 -40.71
C ASP A 32 1.37 -4.51 -40.58
N GLU A 33 2.28 -3.61 -40.23
CA GLU A 33 3.64 -3.95 -39.83
C GLU A 33 3.78 -3.65 -38.33
N ASP A 34 4.16 -4.71 -37.62
CA ASP A 34 4.60 -4.74 -36.23
C ASP A 34 3.51 -4.72 -35.14
N ASP A 35 2.61 -5.71 -35.20
CA ASP A 35 2.28 -6.47 -33.98
C ASP A 35 3.57 -7.18 -33.51
N GLU A 36 4.52 -6.42 -32.98
CA GLU A 36 5.49 -7.00 -32.05
C GLU A 36 4.66 -7.49 -30.88
N ASP A 37 4.36 -8.80 -30.90
CA ASP A 37 4.14 -9.60 -29.71
C ASP A 37 5.29 -9.25 -28.77
N VAL A 38 5.12 -8.21 -27.95
CA VAL A 38 5.93 -8.02 -26.77
C VAL A 38 5.58 -9.23 -25.94
N GLU A 39 6.35 -10.30 -26.14
CA GLU A 39 6.54 -11.31 -25.14
C GLU A 39 6.94 -10.50 -23.91
N LEU A 40 5.93 -10.15 -23.09
CA LEU A 40 6.14 -9.87 -21.69
C LEU A 40 6.75 -11.18 -21.22
N GLU A 41 8.09 -11.27 -21.35
CA GLU A 41 8.90 -12.29 -20.76
C GLU A 41 8.30 -12.39 -19.37
N GLY A 42 7.73 -13.56 -19.09
CA GLY A 42 7.19 -13.88 -17.79
C GLY A 42 8.36 -14.00 -16.83
N GLY A 43 9.15 -12.94 -16.70
CA GLY A 43 10.05 -12.68 -15.62
C GLY A 43 9.20 -12.87 -14.39
N ASP A 44 9.57 -13.89 -13.63
CA ASP A 44 9.03 -14.14 -12.32
C ASP A 44 9.05 -12.80 -11.60
N MET A 45 7.88 -12.18 -11.38
CA MET A 45 7.82 -10.90 -10.65
C MET A 45 8.63 -11.12 -9.38
N GLU A 46 9.76 -10.44 -9.26
CA GLU A 46 10.67 -10.60 -8.14
C GLU A 46 9.88 -10.16 -6.91
N VAL A 47 9.60 -11.13 -6.03
CA VAL A 47 8.88 -10.87 -4.81
C VAL A 47 9.91 -10.41 -3.80
N GLU A 48 9.63 -9.30 -3.15
CA GLU A 48 10.44 -8.83 -2.03
C GLU A 48 9.67 -9.04 -0.72
N LEU A 49 10.42 -9.26 0.35
CA LEU A 49 9.89 -9.50 1.69
C LEU A 49 10.14 -8.28 2.57
N GLY A 50 9.07 -7.77 3.20
CA GLY A 50 9.18 -6.69 4.19
C GLY A 50 9.29 -7.22 5.62
N PHE A 51 10.33 -6.84 6.33
CA PHE A 51 10.55 -7.14 7.76
C PHE A 51 10.48 -5.87 8.60
N LEU A 52 9.90 -5.99 9.80
CA LEU A 52 9.91 -4.89 10.76
C LEU A 52 11.29 -4.78 11.39
N GLY A 53 11.84 -3.58 11.43
CA GLY A 53 13.07 -3.29 12.16
C GLY A 53 13.00 -2.01 12.96
N GLU A 54 14.17 -1.59 13.45
CA GLU A 54 14.31 -0.39 14.26
C GLU A 54 14.07 0.87 13.41
N LYS A 55 13.73 1.98 14.08
CA LYS A 55 13.46 3.24 13.39
C LYS A 55 14.73 3.72 12.68
N GLU A 56 14.62 4.03 11.40
CA GLU A 56 15.74 4.56 10.61
C GLU A 56 15.54 6.03 10.22
N VAL A 57 16.66 6.70 9.96
CA VAL A 57 16.71 8.15 9.65
C VAL A 57 15.97 8.48 8.35
N HIS A 58 15.89 7.53 7.42
CA HIS A 58 15.24 7.72 6.11
C HIS A 58 13.73 8.03 6.22
N LEU A 59 13.07 7.75 7.35
CA LEU A 59 11.65 8.10 7.58
C LEU A 59 11.40 9.62 7.60
N HIS A 60 12.46 10.40 7.81
CA HIS A 60 12.41 11.87 7.88
C HIS A 60 13.28 12.57 6.83
N GLY A 61 13.94 11.78 5.96
CA GLY A 61 14.81 12.24 4.89
C GLY A 61 14.06 12.56 3.58
N PRO A 62 14.78 12.99 2.53
CA PRO A 62 14.19 13.16 1.21
C PRO A 62 13.70 11.82 0.65
N TYR A 63 12.61 11.84 -0.13
CA TYR A 63 12.03 10.62 -0.71
C TYR A 63 12.98 9.87 -1.66
N GLY A 64 14.08 10.49 -2.09
CA GLY A 64 15.13 9.84 -2.88
C GLY A 64 15.94 8.81 -2.08
N ASP A 65 16.02 8.96 -0.76
CA ASP A 65 16.73 8.04 0.14
C ASP A 65 15.79 7.03 0.79
N TRP A 66 14.52 6.99 0.36
CA TRP A 66 13.54 6.11 0.96
C TRP A 66 13.51 4.76 0.25
N ASP A 67 14.09 3.76 0.88
CA ASP A 67 14.29 2.41 0.34
C ASP A 67 13.30 1.37 0.92
N GLY A 68 12.21 1.83 1.54
CA GLY A 68 11.24 0.91 2.12
C GLY A 68 9.89 1.51 2.51
N GLY A 69 9.47 1.19 3.72
CA GLY A 69 8.17 1.62 4.25
C GLY A 69 8.18 1.76 5.75
N LYS A 70 7.00 2.01 6.32
CA LYS A 70 6.84 2.09 7.77
C LYS A 70 5.50 1.55 8.23
N VAL A 71 5.47 1.01 9.43
CA VAL A 71 4.25 0.64 10.15
C VAL A 71 3.98 1.68 11.22
N GLY A 72 2.70 2.02 11.41
CA GLY A 72 2.22 2.83 12.52
C GLY A 72 2.71 4.28 12.56
N GLY A 73 2.50 4.94 13.70
CA GLY A 73 2.65 6.39 13.86
C GLY A 73 1.75 7.20 12.92
N SER A 74 2.22 8.38 12.51
CA SER A 74 1.52 9.25 11.56
C SER A 74 2.02 9.03 10.13
N PRO A 75 1.16 9.14 9.09
CA PRO A 75 1.58 9.02 7.70
C PRO A 75 2.51 10.16 7.29
N VAL A 76 3.55 9.84 6.52
CA VAL A 76 4.42 10.83 5.87
C VAL A 76 3.90 11.03 4.45
N TRP A 77 3.30 12.19 4.16
CA TRP A 77 2.60 12.38 2.89
C TRP A 77 3.57 12.69 1.73
N LEU A 78 3.46 11.93 0.64
CA LEU A 78 4.26 12.11 -0.57
C LEU A 78 3.91 13.43 -1.24
N HIS A 79 2.62 13.73 -1.42
CA HIS A 79 2.24 15.09 -1.77
C HIS A 79 1.94 15.85 -0.46
N PRO A 80 2.69 16.93 -0.11
CA PRO A 80 2.54 17.62 1.17
C PRO A 80 1.15 18.19 1.46
N ASN A 81 0.35 18.46 0.42
CA ASN A 81 -1.04 18.93 0.54
C ASN A 81 -2.09 17.80 0.55
N THR A 82 -1.66 16.54 0.63
CA THR A 82 -2.57 15.39 0.68
C THR A 82 -3.46 15.48 1.91
N HIS A 83 -4.75 15.30 1.66
CA HIS A 83 -5.76 15.10 2.68
C HIS A 83 -6.74 14.03 2.19
N VAL A 84 -7.05 13.09 3.07
CA VAL A 84 -7.97 11.98 2.78
C VAL A 84 -9.00 11.88 3.90
N ASP A 85 -10.24 11.55 3.55
CA ASP A 85 -11.27 11.21 4.54
C ASP A 85 -11.27 9.71 4.80
N VAL A 86 -10.88 9.35 6.02
CA VAL A 86 -10.60 7.96 6.41
C VAL A 86 -11.53 7.51 7.53
N LYS A 87 -12.80 7.33 7.19
CA LYS A 87 -13.80 6.73 8.07
C LYS A 87 -14.08 5.28 7.73
N CYS A 88 -14.39 4.51 8.76
CA CYS A 88 -14.85 3.14 8.62
C CYS A 88 -16.32 3.12 8.18
N ASN A 89 -16.62 2.46 7.05
CA ASN A 89 -18.00 2.31 6.56
C ASN A 89 -18.90 1.42 7.46
N GLY A 90 -18.38 0.89 8.58
CA GLY A 90 -19.14 0.12 9.55
C GLY A 90 -19.53 0.91 10.81
N CYS A 91 -18.61 1.66 11.40
CA CYS A 91 -18.85 2.43 12.64
C CYS A 91 -18.75 3.96 12.47
N ASP A 92 -18.43 4.45 11.28
CA ASP A 92 -18.19 5.87 10.93
C ASP A 92 -17.09 6.58 11.74
N LYS A 93 -16.37 5.85 12.59
CA LYS A 93 -15.20 6.37 13.32
C LYS A 93 -13.98 6.43 12.40
N SER A 94 -13.08 7.37 12.71
CA SER A 94 -11.78 7.48 12.06
C SER A 94 -11.00 6.17 12.14
N MET A 95 -10.38 5.79 11.03
CA MET A 95 -9.52 4.62 10.95
C MET A 95 -8.08 4.99 11.33
N SER A 96 -7.33 4.03 11.85
CA SER A 96 -5.94 4.22 12.22
C SER A 96 -5.02 3.96 11.04
N PHE A 97 -4.00 4.79 10.87
CA PHE A 97 -2.93 4.54 9.92
C PHE A 97 -2.14 3.30 10.35
N LEU A 98 -2.06 2.30 9.48
CA LEU A 98 -1.36 1.05 9.77
C LEU A 98 0.00 0.99 9.08
N LEU A 99 0.08 1.40 7.82
CA LEU A 99 1.24 1.09 6.97
C LEU A 99 1.36 2.10 5.83
N GLN A 100 2.60 2.47 5.52
CA GLN A 100 2.97 3.16 4.30
C GLN A 100 4.11 2.42 3.61
N ILE A 101 4.04 2.33 2.29
CA ILE A 101 5.08 1.74 1.46
C ILE A 101 5.40 2.73 0.34
N TYR A 102 6.68 3.09 0.22
CA TYR A 102 7.19 3.75 -0.98
C TYR A 102 7.54 2.66 -2.00
N CYS A 103 6.98 2.79 -3.20
CA CYS A 103 7.01 1.76 -4.23
C CYS A 103 7.00 2.42 -5.61
N PRO A 104 8.11 3.10 -5.96
CA PRO A 104 8.27 3.83 -7.21
C PRO A 104 8.05 2.91 -8.41
N LEU A 105 7.63 3.49 -9.52
CA LEU A 105 7.44 2.76 -10.77
C LEU A 105 8.13 3.52 -11.90
N ASP A 106 8.87 2.81 -12.75
CA ASP A 106 9.44 3.43 -13.95
C ASP A 106 8.33 3.90 -14.89
N HIS A 107 7.24 3.14 -14.95
CA HIS A 107 6.09 3.44 -15.79
C HIS A 107 4.78 3.22 -15.04
N PRO A 108 3.78 4.10 -15.22
CA PRO A 108 3.81 5.28 -16.09
C PRO A 108 4.49 6.48 -15.40
N ASP A 109 4.99 7.47 -16.17
CA ASP A 109 5.83 8.59 -15.67
C ASP A 109 5.28 9.29 -14.41
N GLN A 110 3.96 9.47 -14.33
CA GLN A 110 3.27 10.07 -13.18
C GLN A 110 3.41 9.28 -11.88
N ALA A 111 3.91 8.04 -11.95
CA ALA A 111 4.08 7.11 -10.84
C ALA A 111 5.54 6.93 -10.43
N PHE A 112 6.46 7.73 -10.98
CA PHE A 112 7.88 7.71 -10.63
C PHE A 112 8.08 7.71 -9.12
N HIS A 113 7.46 8.68 -8.42
CA HIS A 113 7.25 8.57 -6.99
C HIS A 113 5.86 7.99 -6.73
N ARG A 114 5.78 6.89 -5.99
CA ARG A 114 4.51 6.28 -5.62
C ARG A 114 4.53 5.81 -4.17
N SER A 115 3.49 6.19 -3.43
CA SER A 115 3.28 5.72 -2.07
C SER A 115 1.88 5.14 -1.90
N LEU A 116 1.81 4.03 -1.17
CA LEU A 116 0.57 3.44 -0.70
C LEU A 116 0.40 3.72 0.79
N TYR A 117 -0.82 4.08 1.20
CA TYR A 117 -1.19 4.34 2.59
C TYR A 117 -2.34 3.44 2.97
N LEU A 118 -2.15 2.60 3.97
CA LEU A 118 -3.14 1.66 4.45
C LEU A 118 -3.64 2.08 5.83
N PHE A 119 -4.95 2.20 5.95
CA PHE A 119 -5.64 2.51 7.19
C PHE A 119 -6.58 1.37 7.56
N CYS A 120 -6.74 1.06 8.84
CA CYS A 120 -7.63 -0.01 9.30
C CYS A 120 -8.54 0.43 10.45
N CYS A 121 -9.73 -0.16 10.52
CA CYS A 121 -10.63 0.07 11.65
C CYS A 121 -10.12 -0.66 12.90
N ARG A 122 -9.93 0.08 14.00
CA ARG A 122 -9.53 -0.46 15.32
C ARG A 122 -10.64 -0.38 16.37
N THR A 123 -11.87 -0.06 15.98
CA THR A 123 -12.97 0.03 16.95
C THR A 123 -13.36 -1.38 17.40
N SER A 124 -13.11 -1.72 18.67
CA SER A 124 -13.35 -3.04 19.27
C SER A 124 -14.74 -3.62 18.95
N ASP A 125 -15.77 -2.79 19.03
CA ASP A 125 -17.17 -3.22 18.88
C ASP A 125 -17.69 -3.05 17.44
N CYS A 126 -16.80 -2.76 16.48
CA CYS A 126 -17.20 -2.63 15.09
C CYS A 126 -17.24 -4.01 14.42
N ALA A 127 -18.36 -4.33 13.76
CA ALA A 127 -18.49 -5.52 12.92
C ALA A 127 -17.47 -5.57 11.75
N ARG A 128 -16.80 -4.45 11.46
CA ARG A 128 -15.74 -4.33 10.45
C ARG A 128 -14.36 -4.06 11.08
N LEU A 129 -14.13 -4.52 12.31
CA LEU A 129 -12.80 -4.50 12.92
C LEU A 129 -11.77 -5.11 11.96
N GLY A 130 -10.65 -4.40 11.75
CA GLY A 130 -9.60 -4.80 10.82
C GLY A 130 -9.89 -4.50 9.34
N HIS A 131 -11.12 -4.08 8.96
CA HIS A 131 -11.38 -3.65 7.59
C HIS A 131 -10.44 -2.50 7.23
N ALA A 132 -9.79 -2.60 6.08
CA ALA A 132 -8.77 -1.67 5.64
C ALA A 132 -9.23 -0.84 4.42
N ARG A 133 -8.64 0.34 4.27
CA ARG A 133 -8.72 1.18 3.08
C ARG A 133 -7.31 1.55 2.67
N VAL A 134 -7.04 1.47 1.37
CA VAL A 134 -5.73 1.82 0.80
C VAL A 134 -5.90 3.05 -0.07
N PHE A 135 -5.03 4.02 0.12
CA PHE A 135 -4.93 5.20 -0.72
C PHE A 135 -3.60 5.15 -1.47
N ARG A 136 -3.61 5.66 -2.70
CA ARG A 136 -2.44 5.77 -3.55
C ARG A 136 -2.15 7.25 -3.79
N CYS A 137 -0.90 7.65 -3.60
CA CYS A 137 -0.38 8.95 -3.99
C CYS A 137 0.76 8.73 -4.99
N GLN A 138 0.79 9.54 -6.05
CA GLN A 138 1.73 9.40 -7.15
C GLN A 138 2.18 10.79 -7.59
N LEU A 139 3.46 10.94 -7.88
CA LEU A 139 4.04 12.14 -8.47
C LEU A 139 5.02 11.74 -9.59
N PRO A 140 5.06 12.54 -10.68
CA PRO A 140 6.08 12.37 -11.71
C PRO A 140 7.49 12.66 -11.18
N GLN A 141 8.51 12.22 -11.92
CA GLN A 141 9.91 12.47 -11.58
C GLN A 141 10.19 13.97 -11.48
N ASP A 142 9.78 14.74 -12.48
CA ASP A 142 9.82 16.20 -12.44
C ASP A 142 8.55 16.75 -11.76
N ASN A 143 8.71 17.31 -10.56
CA ASN A 143 7.63 17.80 -9.71
C ASN A 143 8.12 18.90 -8.77
N LEU A 144 7.17 19.71 -8.27
CA LEU A 144 7.44 20.89 -7.43
C LEU A 144 8.02 20.59 -6.03
N PHE A 145 8.13 19.32 -5.64
CA PHE A 145 8.46 18.93 -4.27
C PHE A 145 9.82 18.24 -4.14
N TYR A 146 10.18 17.40 -5.12
CA TYR A 146 11.33 16.50 -5.05
C TYR A 146 12.27 16.58 -6.25
N ALA A 147 11.85 17.21 -7.35
CA ALA A 147 12.68 17.23 -8.56
C ALA A 147 13.84 18.22 -8.45
N ASN A 148 15.00 17.83 -8.99
CA ASN A 148 16.12 18.74 -9.25
C ASN A 148 16.70 19.44 -8.02
N HIS A 149 16.81 18.74 -6.88
CA HIS A 149 17.51 19.28 -5.72
C HIS A 149 18.76 18.46 -5.40
N GLU A 150 19.93 19.04 -5.70
CA GLU A 150 21.23 18.58 -5.18
C GLU A 150 21.29 18.72 -3.65
N ASP A 151 20.47 19.61 -3.09
CA ASP A 151 20.31 19.78 -1.65
C ASP A 151 19.30 18.75 -1.10
N VAL A 152 19.84 17.74 -0.43
CA VAL A 152 19.09 16.73 0.32
C VAL A 152 18.18 17.30 1.42
N ASN A 153 18.40 18.56 1.84
CA ASN A 153 17.58 19.25 2.83
C ASN A 153 16.55 20.19 2.22
N TYR A 154 16.43 20.26 0.88
CA TYR A 154 15.42 21.09 0.26
C TYR A 154 14.02 20.68 0.73
N ARG A 155 13.32 21.62 1.37
CA ARG A 155 11.92 21.47 1.74
C ARG A 155 11.10 22.45 0.90
N PRO A 156 10.19 21.97 0.04
CA PRO A 156 9.35 22.81 -0.81
C PRO A 156 8.30 23.55 0.02
N LEU A 157 8.68 24.61 0.73
CA LEU A 157 7.77 25.36 1.61
C LEU A 157 6.80 26.27 0.85
N ASP A 158 7.13 26.63 -0.39
CA ASP A 158 6.37 27.61 -1.18
C ASP A 158 5.09 27.02 -1.79
N HIS A 159 5.07 25.69 -1.98
CA HIS A 159 3.93 24.96 -2.54
C HIS A 159 3.13 24.19 -1.48
N VAL A 160 3.52 24.28 -0.20
CA VAL A 160 2.78 23.66 0.91
C VAL A 160 1.63 24.57 1.33
N ASP A 161 0.42 24.02 1.32
CA ASP A 161 -0.78 24.69 1.81
C ASP A 161 -0.70 24.91 3.32
N ARG A 162 -0.33 26.12 3.73
CA ARG A 162 -0.20 26.52 5.13
C ARG A 162 -1.55 26.53 5.88
N SER A 163 -2.67 26.54 5.15
CA SER A 163 -4.02 26.44 5.73
C SER A 163 -4.36 25.01 6.14
N LEU A 164 -3.70 24.00 5.54
CA LEU A 164 -3.88 22.61 5.90
C LEU A 164 -3.22 22.31 7.25
N LYS A 165 -4.00 22.37 8.32
CA LYS A 165 -3.56 21.96 9.65
C LYS A 165 -3.71 20.45 9.83
N ARG A 166 -2.67 19.81 10.38
CA ARG A 166 -2.64 18.37 10.63
C ARG A 166 -2.99 18.07 12.09
N CYS A 167 -3.66 16.95 12.30
CA CYS A 167 -3.97 16.45 13.62
C CYS A 167 -2.66 16.07 14.31
N ALA A 168 -2.39 16.64 15.49
CA ALA A 168 -1.19 16.35 16.28
C ALA A 168 -1.07 14.86 16.65
N LEU A 169 -2.19 14.14 16.76
CA LEU A 169 -2.16 12.70 17.02
C LEU A 169 -1.92 11.88 15.74
N CYS A 170 -2.75 12.03 14.70
CA CYS A 170 -2.80 11.07 13.59
C CYS A 170 -2.33 11.61 12.23
N GLY A 171 -1.88 12.87 12.13
CA GLY A 171 -1.39 13.46 10.89
C GLY A 171 -2.44 13.74 9.79
N LEU A 172 -3.71 13.36 10.00
CA LEU A 172 -4.83 13.66 9.10
C LEU A 172 -5.27 15.12 9.20
N LYS A 173 -6.09 15.59 8.25
CA LYS A 173 -6.64 16.96 8.25
C LYS A 173 -7.39 17.24 9.57
N ALA A 174 -7.00 18.31 10.25
CA ALA A 174 -7.65 18.75 11.47
C ALA A 174 -8.90 19.59 11.18
N MET A 175 -9.81 19.62 12.16
CA MET A 175 -11.06 20.38 12.10
C MET A 175 -11.11 21.51 13.13
N PHE A 176 -10.36 21.39 14.22
CA PHE A 176 -10.31 22.39 15.29
C PHE A 176 -8.96 22.38 16.01
N SER A 177 -8.70 23.41 16.82
CA SER A 177 -7.49 23.52 17.65
C SER A 177 -7.77 23.24 19.12
N CYS A 178 -6.72 22.98 19.89
CA CYS A 178 -6.76 23.02 21.35
C CYS A 178 -7.26 24.40 21.79
N SER A 179 -8.20 24.43 22.74
CA SER A 179 -8.76 25.68 23.24
C SER A 179 -7.83 26.40 24.24
N ALA A 180 -6.76 25.75 24.70
CA ALA A 180 -5.82 26.32 25.66
C ALA A 180 -4.61 26.96 24.97
N CYS A 181 -3.91 26.21 24.11
CA CYS A 181 -2.75 26.74 23.38
C CYS A 181 -3.08 27.32 22.00
N HIS A 182 -4.22 26.94 21.39
CA HIS A 182 -4.57 27.23 19.98
C HIS A 182 -3.58 26.72 18.91
N VAL A 183 -2.50 26.05 19.32
CA VAL A 183 -1.42 25.55 18.46
C VAL A 183 -1.65 24.10 18.03
N ALA A 184 -1.91 23.20 18.98
CA ALA A 184 -2.15 21.80 18.62
C ALA A 184 -3.52 21.64 17.94
N HIS A 185 -3.57 21.00 16.78
CA HIS A 185 -4.78 20.80 15.99
C HIS A 185 -5.25 19.35 16.02
N TYR A 186 -6.57 19.12 15.87
CA TYR A 186 -7.17 17.79 15.97
C TYR A 186 -8.29 17.59 14.95
N CYS A 187 -8.42 16.36 14.46
CA CYS A 187 -9.53 15.94 13.61
C CYS A 187 -10.78 15.53 14.41
N SER A 188 -10.63 15.13 15.68
CA SER A 188 -11.73 14.68 16.54
C SER A 188 -11.46 14.95 18.02
N LYS A 189 -12.53 15.00 18.83
CA LYS A 189 -12.42 15.20 20.29
C LYS A 189 -11.77 14.02 20.97
N GLU A 190 -11.94 12.82 20.40
CA GLU A 190 -11.29 11.59 20.83
C GLU A 190 -9.77 11.69 20.70
N HIS A 191 -9.28 12.18 19.56
CA HIS A 191 -7.84 12.34 19.33
C HIS A 191 -7.25 13.43 20.23
N GLN A 192 -7.98 14.53 20.46
CA GLN A 192 -7.57 15.55 21.43
C GLN A 192 -7.40 14.95 22.84
N LYS A 193 -8.38 14.16 23.30
CA LYS A 193 -8.35 13.54 24.64
C LYS A 193 -7.25 12.50 24.76
N ASP A 194 -6.97 11.75 23.70
CA ASP A 194 -5.93 10.74 23.69
C ASP A 194 -4.53 11.38 23.71
N HIS A 195 -4.27 12.36 22.85
CA HIS A 195 -3.01 13.11 22.85
C HIS A 195 -2.76 13.83 24.19
N TRP A 196 -3.81 14.39 24.79
CA TRP A 196 -3.73 15.01 26.13
C TRP A 196 -3.20 14.07 27.21
N LYS A 197 -3.57 12.78 27.14
CA LYS A 197 -3.11 11.77 28.11
C LYS A 197 -1.67 11.33 27.89
N HIS A 198 -1.17 11.43 26.67
CA HIS A 198 0.14 10.91 26.26
C HIS A 198 1.24 11.98 26.19
N GLY A 199 1.00 13.20 26.70
CA GLY A 199 2.06 14.22 26.84
C GLY A 199 1.56 15.65 26.69
N HIS A 200 0.54 15.88 25.86
CA HIS A 200 0.14 17.25 25.56
C HIS A 200 -0.37 18.03 26.78
N LYS A 201 -0.84 17.38 27.86
CA LYS A 201 -1.20 18.08 29.09
C LYS A 201 -0.01 18.85 29.68
N GLN A 202 1.18 18.27 29.63
CA GLN A 202 2.43 18.83 30.10
C GLN A 202 3.03 19.80 29.06
N ASP A 203 2.87 19.47 27.78
CA ASP A 203 3.52 20.20 26.67
C ASP A 203 2.71 21.43 26.21
N CYS A 204 1.41 21.48 26.51
CA CYS A 204 0.49 22.53 26.07
C CYS A 204 0.93 23.96 26.46
N PRO A 205 1.41 24.25 27.69
CA PRO A 205 1.94 25.56 28.04
C PRO A 205 3.13 25.98 27.17
N GLN A 206 4.01 25.02 26.85
CA GLN A 206 5.18 25.27 26.01
C GLN A 206 4.77 25.54 24.56
N CYS A 207 3.77 24.81 24.05
CA CYS A 207 3.17 25.09 22.76
C CYS A 207 2.66 26.54 22.69
N LEU A 208 1.97 27.00 23.74
CA LEU A 208 1.45 28.36 23.81
C LEU A 208 2.57 29.41 23.86
N ALA A 209 3.63 29.14 24.64
CA ALA A 209 4.77 30.05 24.78
C ALA A 209 5.56 30.21 23.48
N LEU A 210 5.78 29.11 22.75
CA LEU A 210 6.53 29.10 21.50
C LEU A 210 5.69 29.45 20.27
N GLN A 211 4.36 29.40 20.37
CA GLN A 211 3.44 29.46 19.21
C GLN A 211 3.71 28.36 18.17
N GLU A 212 4.32 27.26 18.60
CA GLU A 212 4.72 26.12 17.77
C GLU A 212 4.41 24.83 18.50
N LEU A 213 4.12 23.76 17.75
CA LEU A 213 3.84 22.47 18.37
C LEU A 213 5.11 21.97 19.05
N PHE A 214 5.07 21.91 20.38
CA PHE A 214 6.13 21.36 21.20
C PHE A 214 5.69 19.99 21.71
N GLU A 215 6.58 19.02 21.58
CA GLU A 215 6.41 17.66 22.10
C GLU A 215 7.70 17.32 22.83
N ASP A 216 7.59 16.97 24.10
CA ASP A 216 8.75 16.50 24.85
C ASP A 216 9.25 15.17 24.27
N VAL A 217 10.57 14.98 24.24
CA VAL A 217 11.21 13.80 23.64
C VAL A 217 10.73 12.51 24.31
N GLU A 218 10.54 12.50 25.63
CA GLU A 218 10.07 11.32 26.36
C GLU A 218 8.61 11.00 26.01
N HIS A 219 7.76 12.02 25.89
CA HIS A 219 6.37 11.84 25.49
C HIS A 219 6.25 11.33 24.05
N ALA A 220 6.99 11.94 23.12
CA ALA A 220 7.01 11.56 21.71
C ALA A 220 7.50 10.12 21.53
N THR A 221 8.67 9.78 22.10
CA THR A 221 9.23 8.42 22.00
C THR A 221 8.32 7.37 22.64
N THR A 222 7.71 7.66 23.79
CA THR A 222 6.75 6.74 24.43
C THR A 222 5.54 6.47 23.55
N LEU A 223 4.99 7.50 22.90
CA LEU A 223 3.83 7.37 22.01
C LEU A 223 4.19 6.63 20.72
N GLU A 224 5.39 6.86 20.18
CA GLU A 224 5.90 6.13 19.02
C GLU A 224 6.15 4.64 19.33
N ASP A 225 6.74 4.32 20.47
CA ASP A 225 7.14 2.95 20.82
C ASP A 225 5.97 2.08 21.28
N ASN A 226 4.99 2.70 21.95
CA ASN A 226 3.84 1.97 22.52
C ASN A 226 2.55 2.18 21.71
N GLY A 227 2.53 3.17 20.83
CA GLY A 227 1.31 3.61 20.16
C GLY A 227 0.26 4.12 21.14
N SER A 228 -0.98 4.14 20.69
CA SER A 228 -2.13 4.45 21.53
C SER A 228 -3.37 3.68 21.08
N LYS A 229 -4.53 4.10 21.59
CA LYS A 229 -5.82 3.61 21.07
C LYS A 229 -6.01 3.91 19.58
N TYR A 230 -5.46 5.02 19.09
CA TYR A 230 -5.66 5.50 17.72
C TYR A 230 -4.41 5.41 16.85
N LEU A 231 -3.23 5.22 17.46
CA LEU A 231 -1.95 5.05 16.77
C LEU A 231 -1.40 3.64 16.96
N PHE A 232 -0.85 3.05 15.91
CA PHE A 232 0.02 1.88 16.09
C PHE A 232 1.43 2.36 16.47
N PRO A 233 2.21 1.54 17.20
CA PRO A 233 3.63 1.79 17.37
C PRO A 233 4.34 1.93 16.02
N GLU A 234 5.37 2.75 15.98
CA GLU A 234 6.11 3.05 14.76
C GLU A 234 7.33 2.13 14.57
N TYR A 235 7.43 1.54 13.37
CA TYR A 235 8.55 0.69 12.95
C TYR A 235 8.93 0.98 11.50
N ALA A 236 10.21 0.84 11.17
CA ALA A 236 10.65 0.81 9.78
C ALA A 236 10.35 -0.56 9.15
N ILE A 237 10.21 -0.59 7.82
CA ILE A 237 10.11 -1.80 7.02
C ILE A 237 11.36 -1.88 6.15
N HIS A 238 12.16 -2.90 6.41
CA HIS A 238 13.30 -3.27 5.56
C HIS A 238 12.82 -4.27 4.52
N ILE A 239 13.17 -3.99 3.26
CA ILE A 239 12.79 -4.84 2.13
C ILE A 239 14.02 -5.68 1.76
N ASP A 240 13.87 -7.00 1.87
CA ASP A 240 14.88 -7.97 1.48
C ASP A 240 14.39 -8.79 0.28
N PRO A 241 15.28 -9.22 -0.64
CA PRO A 241 14.92 -10.13 -1.73
C PRO A 241 14.32 -11.44 -1.19
N GLU A 242 13.22 -11.93 -1.78
CA GLU A 242 12.75 -13.28 -1.45
C GLU A 242 13.82 -14.29 -1.88
N PRO A 243 14.28 -15.18 -0.98
CA PRO A 243 15.20 -16.25 -1.36
C PRO A 243 14.59 -17.11 -2.47
N ALA A 244 15.43 -17.58 -3.40
CA ALA A 244 14.98 -18.50 -4.44
C ALA A 244 14.26 -19.71 -3.82
N SER A 245 13.08 -20.04 -4.34
CA SER A 245 12.24 -21.12 -3.80
C SER A 245 12.88 -22.53 -3.78
N SER A 246 14.03 -22.69 -4.44
CA SER A 246 14.87 -23.88 -4.47
C SER A 246 15.92 -23.93 -3.35
N VAL A 247 16.07 -22.86 -2.57
CA VAL A 247 17.09 -22.72 -1.54
C VAL A 247 16.43 -22.74 -0.17
N ALA A 248 16.75 -23.73 0.64
CA ALA A 248 16.30 -23.77 2.03
C ALA A 248 17.10 -22.79 2.88
N GLN A 249 16.44 -21.89 3.61
CA GLN A 249 17.12 -20.93 4.49
C GLN A 249 17.55 -21.53 5.82
N ASN A 250 16.96 -22.66 6.23
CA ASN A 250 17.33 -23.35 7.45
C ASN A 250 17.06 -24.87 7.37
N THR A 251 17.54 -25.60 8.37
CA THR A 251 17.44 -27.07 8.43
C THR A 251 16.01 -27.58 8.50
N THR A 252 15.07 -26.78 9.01
CA THR A 252 13.65 -27.16 9.08
C THR A 252 13.01 -27.05 7.70
N GLU A 253 13.29 -25.95 7.00
CA GLU A 253 12.84 -25.73 5.63
C GLU A 253 13.43 -26.76 4.67
N ALA A 254 14.71 -27.10 4.82
CA ALA A 254 15.36 -28.15 4.02
C ALA A 254 14.62 -29.49 4.15
N LYS A 255 14.27 -29.88 5.38
CA LYS A 255 13.49 -31.11 5.64
C LYS A 255 12.09 -31.06 5.03
N MET A 256 11.42 -29.90 5.10
CA MET A 256 10.10 -29.73 4.49
C MET A 256 10.16 -29.77 2.96
N MET A 257 11.18 -29.16 2.36
CA MET A 257 11.43 -29.16 0.92
C MET A 257 11.69 -30.58 0.43
N GLU A 258 12.58 -31.32 1.10
CA GLU A 258 12.90 -32.72 0.78
C GLU A 258 11.68 -33.64 0.96
N ALA A 259 10.87 -33.44 2.01
CA ALA A 259 9.62 -34.18 2.19
C ALA A 259 8.60 -33.91 1.06
N PHE A 260 8.51 -32.65 0.62
CA PHE A 260 7.65 -32.28 -0.50
C PHE A 260 8.14 -32.89 -1.82
N GLU A 261 9.44 -32.84 -2.10
CA GLU A 261 10.05 -33.45 -3.28
C GLU A 261 9.80 -34.95 -3.33
N ARG A 262 9.99 -35.65 -2.21
CA ARG A 262 9.66 -37.08 -2.08
C ARG A 262 8.18 -37.36 -2.38
N GLY A 263 7.26 -36.53 -1.87
CA GLY A 263 5.83 -36.68 -2.13
C GLY A 263 5.43 -36.38 -3.59
N MET A 264 6.12 -35.46 -4.26
CA MET A 264 5.93 -35.25 -5.70
C MET A 264 6.50 -36.39 -6.54
N ALA A 265 7.67 -36.90 -6.18
CA ALA A 265 8.29 -38.03 -6.86
C ALA A 265 7.39 -39.26 -6.77
N SER A 266 6.82 -39.57 -5.60
CA SER A 266 5.89 -40.69 -5.44
C SER A 266 4.62 -40.51 -6.26
N THR A 267 4.01 -39.31 -6.25
CA THR A 267 2.80 -39.01 -7.04
C THR A 267 3.05 -39.12 -8.55
N ASN A 268 4.21 -38.67 -9.03
CA ASN A 268 4.59 -38.80 -10.44
C ASN A 268 4.87 -40.26 -10.82
N GLN A 269 5.41 -41.05 -9.90
CA GLN A 269 5.64 -42.49 -10.09
C GLN A 269 4.31 -43.26 -10.14
N ASP A 270 3.33 -42.90 -9.31
CA ASP A 270 1.97 -43.45 -9.33
C ASP A 270 1.23 -43.07 -10.63
N LEU A 271 1.38 -41.82 -11.09
CA LEU A 271 0.83 -41.36 -12.38
C LEU A 271 1.49 -42.07 -13.58
N ALA A 272 2.80 -42.29 -13.55
CA ALA A 272 3.53 -43.02 -14.57
C ALA A 272 3.13 -44.51 -14.59
N GLN A 273 2.91 -45.12 -13.42
CA GLN A 273 2.38 -46.48 -13.33
C GLN A 273 0.94 -46.58 -13.85
N LEU A 274 0.07 -45.62 -13.53
CA LEU A 274 -1.29 -45.55 -14.08
C LEU A 274 -1.30 -45.37 -15.61
N GLN A 275 -0.38 -44.56 -16.16
CA GLN A 275 -0.19 -44.42 -17.61
C GLN A 275 0.32 -45.72 -18.25
N CYS A 276 1.17 -46.48 -17.57
CA CYS A 276 1.69 -47.77 -18.04
C CYS A 276 0.61 -48.88 -17.99
N VAL A 277 -0.29 -48.85 -17.01
CA VAL A 277 -1.40 -49.81 -16.86
C VAL A 277 -2.56 -49.54 -17.85
N MET A 278 -2.72 -48.30 -18.34
CA MET A 278 -3.78 -47.91 -19.28
C MET A 278 -3.44 -48.16 -20.76
N GLN A 279 -2.30 -48.78 -21.10
CA GLN A 279 -2.04 -49.27 -22.45
C GLN A 279 -2.33 -50.77 -22.61
N PRO A 280 -3.57 -51.14 -22.94
CA PRO A 280 -3.83 -52.24 -23.85
C PRO A 280 -4.37 -51.71 -25.18
N ASN A 281 -3.65 -52.05 -26.25
CA ASN A 281 -4.04 -52.07 -27.66
C ASN A 281 -5.50 -51.67 -27.98
N LEU A 282 -5.71 -50.48 -28.56
CA LEU A 282 -6.84 -50.23 -29.45
C LEU A 282 -6.43 -49.26 -30.58
N PRO A 283 -6.95 -49.47 -31.81
CA PRO A 283 -6.45 -48.85 -33.02
C PRO A 283 -6.94 -47.42 -33.23
N ASP A 284 -6.20 -46.78 -34.11
CA ASP A 284 -6.27 -45.44 -34.70
C ASP A 284 -7.66 -44.77 -34.74
N GLY A 285 -7.73 -43.50 -34.31
CA GLY A 285 -8.91 -42.65 -34.50
C GLY A 285 -9.10 -41.51 -33.48
N SER A 286 -8.49 -40.35 -33.77
CA SER A 286 -8.80 -38.98 -33.28
C SER A 286 -8.22 -38.49 -31.93
N PRO A 287 -7.58 -37.29 -31.92
CA PRO A 287 -7.82 -36.35 -30.81
C PRO A 287 -7.75 -34.86 -31.18
N ARG A 288 -8.73 -34.04 -30.76
CA ARG A 288 -8.49 -32.61 -30.45
C ARG A 288 -9.14 -32.05 -29.17
N THR A 289 -9.79 -32.87 -28.34
CA THR A 289 -10.54 -32.33 -27.18
C THR A 289 -9.99 -32.71 -25.80
N LYS A 290 -9.01 -33.62 -25.70
CA LYS A 290 -8.44 -34.07 -24.40
C LYS A 290 -7.30 -33.17 -23.86
N THR A 291 -6.73 -32.30 -24.68
CA THR A 291 -5.56 -31.46 -24.33
C THR A 291 -5.94 -30.19 -23.54
N ARG A 292 -7.14 -29.63 -23.71
CA ARG A 292 -7.56 -28.37 -23.04
C ARG A 292 -7.94 -28.54 -21.56
N THR A 293 -8.37 -29.73 -21.14
CA THR A 293 -8.77 -29.99 -19.74
C THR A 293 -7.56 -30.21 -18.82
N CYS A 294 -6.45 -30.72 -19.36
CA CYS A 294 -5.21 -30.91 -18.62
C CYS A 294 -4.58 -29.57 -18.21
N LEU A 295 -4.44 -28.63 -19.16
CA LEU A 295 -3.80 -27.32 -18.95
C LEU A 295 -4.54 -26.42 -17.93
N ARG A 296 -5.87 -26.49 -17.87
CA ARG A 296 -6.68 -25.73 -16.88
C ARG A 296 -6.55 -26.27 -15.46
N THR A 297 -6.26 -27.55 -15.31
CA THR A 297 -6.08 -28.20 -14.00
C THR A 297 -4.69 -27.86 -13.43
N THR A 298 -3.67 -27.76 -14.28
CA THR A 298 -2.29 -27.41 -13.89
C THR A 298 -2.17 -25.98 -13.36
N ARG A 299 -2.81 -24.97 -14.00
CA ARG A 299 -2.80 -23.57 -13.51
C ARG A 299 -3.49 -23.40 -12.15
N ARG A 300 -4.58 -24.12 -11.88
CA ARG A 300 -5.25 -24.10 -10.56
C ARG A 300 -4.44 -24.78 -9.46
N LEU A 301 -3.65 -25.79 -9.81
CA LEU A 301 -2.72 -26.43 -8.87
C LEU A 301 -1.54 -25.52 -8.52
N ILE A 302 -0.99 -24.76 -9.48
CA ILE A 302 0.12 -23.81 -9.22
C ILE A 302 -0.32 -22.68 -8.27
N PHE A 303 -1.53 -22.14 -8.45
CA PHE A 303 -2.07 -21.10 -7.56
C PHE A 303 -2.38 -21.64 -6.15
N ARG A 304 -2.87 -22.88 -6.04
CA ARG A 304 -3.03 -23.58 -4.74
C ARG A 304 -1.70 -23.99 -4.10
N LYS A 305 -0.64 -24.23 -4.88
CA LYS A 305 0.71 -24.61 -4.39
C LYS A 305 1.41 -23.48 -3.63
N ARG A 306 1.26 -22.21 -4.04
CA ARG A 306 1.80 -21.05 -3.31
C ARG A 306 1.06 -20.77 -2.00
N ILE A 307 -0.27 -20.88 -1.98
CA ILE A 307 -1.10 -20.60 -0.80
C ILE A 307 -0.96 -21.68 0.29
N CYS A 308 -0.91 -22.97 -0.06
CA CYS A 308 -0.86 -24.06 0.94
C CYS A 308 0.49 -24.17 1.68
N ARG A 309 1.63 -23.82 1.04
CA ARG A 309 2.94 -23.87 1.72
C ARG A 309 3.07 -22.80 2.83
N HIS A 310 2.48 -21.62 2.62
CA HIS A 310 2.55 -20.52 3.57
C HIS A 310 1.63 -20.70 4.80
N CYS A 311 0.47 -21.34 4.64
CA CYS A 311 -0.47 -21.54 5.75
C CYS A 311 -0.07 -22.63 6.75
N TRP A 312 0.72 -23.64 6.35
CA TRP A 312 1.07 -24.75 7.24
C TRP A 312 2.36 -24.56 8.05
N GLY A 313 3.30 -23.71 7.59
CA GLY A 313 4.53 -23.40 8.32
C GLY A 313 4.34 -22.45 9.53
N ARG A 314 3.27 -21.64 9.55
CA ARG A 314 3.02 -20.63 10.61
C ARG A 314 2.10 -21.09 11.74
N LEU A 315 1.53 -22.30 11.70
CA LEU A 315 0.55 -22.73 12.73
C LEU A 315 1.18 -23.24 14.04
N ARG A 316 2.50 -23.19 14.21
CA ARG A 316 3.18 -23.73 15.42
C ARG A 316 4.21 -22.84 16.11
N GLN A 317 4.36 -21.57 15.72
CA GLN A 317 5.19 -20.60 16.47
C GLN A 317 4.40 -19.45 17.11
N SER A 318 3.08 -19.39 16.93
CA SER A 318 2.20 -18.49 17.67
C SER A 318 1.54 -19.25 18.82
N THR A 319 2.29 -19.52 19.88
CA THR A 319 1.67 -19.58 21.21
C THR A 319 2.44 -18.65 22.15
N ARG A 320 1.68 -17.68 22.67
CA ARG A 320 2.00 -16.73 23.75
C ARG A 320 2.77 -15.46 23.37
N ARG A 321 2.09 -14.52 22.70
CA ARG A 321 1.91 -13.16 23.22
C ARG A 321 0.49 -12.70 22.89
N THR A 322 -0.36 -12.67 23.91
CA THR A 322 -1.68 -12.04 23.83
C THR A 322 -1.50 -10.53 23.80
N TRP A 323 -1.86 -9.90 22.69
CA TRP A 323 -2.03 -8.46 22.61
C TRP A 323 -3.31 -8.09 23.37
N PRO A 324 -3.29 -7.16 24.33
CA PRO A 324 -4.52 -6.62 24.88
C PRO A 324 -5.17 -5.70 23.83
N PHE A 325 -6.45 -5.95 23.56
CA PHE A 325 -7.32 -5.17 22.69
C PHE A 325 -7.74 -3.84 23.31
#